data_AF-A0A934THG2-F1
#
_entry.id   AF-A0A934THG2-F1
#
_cell.length_a   1.000
_cell.length_b   1.000
_cell.length_c   1.000
_cell.angle_alpha   90.00
_cell.angle_beta   90.00
_cell.angle_gamma   90.00
#
_symmetry.space_group_name_H-M   'P 1'
#
loop_
_entity.id
_entity.type
_entity.pdbx_description
1 polymer ?
#
loop_
_entity_poly.entity_id
_entity_poly.type
_entity_poly.pdbx_seq_one_letter_code
_entity_poly.pdbx_strand_id
1 'polypeptide(L)'
;MNQKIEIPEGCNAMIDYENRLVIIEPKEKKQEFKKGDIFYETFVGGRLVGIFNKKEGLDEYSFIARLFINTDRLYIYDIGTIENNARLATPSEQQILFDALAKEGKYWDAEALEVKDFIKVPESVGIYKTVSDVQQNKYGDNLCIAFNNDRQFLGYDSEEGVYIVSHKRNCLEKVQCYLQPCKREDLKAGDTVGIIGNNHSLNSMIDNIAFYNKVLSDSSFVSIVSKTDIEVYDETIHPNLDEHNFYKLIPIK
;
A
#
# COMPACT_ATOMS: atom_id res chain seq x y z
N MET A 1 55.54 -25.02 -26.23
CA MET A 1 54.09 -25.13 -26.49
C MET A 1 53.40 -24.13 -25.58
N ASN A 2 52.62 -23.20 -26.13
CA ASN A 2 51.80 -22.29 -25.33
C ASN A 2 50.43 -22.94 -25.14
N GLN A 3 49.99 -23.12 -23.90
CA GLN A 3 48.61 -23.50 -23.60
C GLN A 3 47.77 -22.24 -23.49
N LYS A 4 46.65 -22.19 -24.23
CA LYS A 4 45.68 -21.10 -24.22
C LYS A 4 44.39 -21.62 -23.60
N ILE A 5 43.84 -20.89 -22.64
CA ILE A 5 42.53 -21.16 -22.04
C ILE A 5 41.63 -19.99 -22.41
N GLU A 6 40.43 -20.29 -22.89
CA GLU A 6 39.40 -19.27 -23.19
C GLU A 6 38.47 -19.16 -21.99
N ILE A 7 38.27 -17.92 -21.51
CA ILE A 7 37.40 -17.64 -20.37
C ILE A 7 35.96 -17.62 -20.90
N PRO A 8 35.05 -18.47 -20.39
CA PRO A 8 33.65 -18.47 -20.80
C PRO A 8 32.99 -17.11 -20.56
N GLU A 9 32.04 -16.76 -21.43
CA GLU A 9 31.25 -15.55 -21.26
C GLU A 9 30.50 -15.61 -19.92
N GLY A 10 30.57 -14.52 -19.14
CA GLY A 10 29.98 -14.49 -17.80
C GLY A 10 30.86 -15.13 -16.72
N CYS A 11 32.16 -15.31 -16.92
CA CYS A 11 33.12 -15.69 -15.88
C CYS A 11 34.20 -14.63 -15.64
N ASN A 12 34.76 -14.62 -14.41
CA ASN A 12 36.00 -13.95 -14.06
C ASN A 12 37.12 -15.00 -13.98
N ALA A 13 38.36 -14.59 -14.26
CA ALA A 13 39.51 -15.48 -14.11
C ALA A 13 40.62 -14.81 -13.30
N MET A 14 41.28 -15.59 -12.44
CA MET A 14 42.43 -15.19 -11.64
C MET A 14 43.53 -16.25 -11.74
N ILE A 15 44.79 -15.81 -11.67
CA ILE A 15 45.95 -16.69 -11.68
C ILE A 15 46.53 -16.77 -10.27
N ASP A 16 46.58 -17.97 -9.72
CA ASP A 16 47.31 -18.28 -8.50
C ASP A 16 48.73 -18.74 -8.90
N TYR A 17 49.71 -17.86 -8.74
CA TYR A 17 51.09 -18.12 -9.12
C TYR A 17 51.79 -19.13 -8.20
N GLU A 18 51.39 -19.22 -6.94
CA GLU A 18 52.01 -20.12 -5.96
C GLU A 18 51.61 -21.57 -6.23
N ASN A 19 50.30 -21.79 -6.44
CA ASN A 19 49.75 -23.11 -6.72
C ASN A 19 49.73 -23.44 -8.21
N ARG A 20 50.12 -22.49 -9.08
CA ARG A 20 50.11 -22.60 -10.55
C ARG A 20 48.73 -22.99 -11.10
N LEU A 21 47.68 -22.38 -10.55
CA LEU A 21 46.29 -22.61 -10.94
C LEU A 21 45.72 -21.41 -11.70
N VAL A 22 44.81 -21.70 -12.63
CA VAL A 22 43.91 -20.70 -13.22
C VAL A 22 42.52 -20.98 -12.64
N ILE A 23 42.02 -20.04 -11.85
CA ILE A 23 40.71 -20.12 -11.22
C ILE A 23 39.73 -19.37 -12.12
N ILE A 24 38.65 -20.03 -12.54
CA ILE A 24 37.57 -19.44 -13.33
C ILE A 24 36.29 -19.55 -12.52
N GLU A 25 35.71 -18.42 -12.17
CA GLU A 25 34.49 -18.34 -11.38
C GLU A 25 33.38 -17.65 -12.18
N PRO A 26 32.10 -18.03 -12.02
CA PRO A 26 31.01 -17.28 -12.60
C PRO A 26 31.07 -15.82 -12.14
N LYS A 27 30.90 -14.88 -13.06
CA LYS A 27 30.56 -13.51 -12.71
C LYS A 27 29.23 -13.57 -11.96
N GLU A 28 29.25 -13.18 -10.70
CA GLU A 28 28.02 -12.88 -9.99
C GLU A 28 27.27 -11.82 -10.81
N LYS A 29 26.17 -12.22 -11.45
CA LYS A 29 25.22 -11.25 -12.01
C LYS A 29 24.58 -10.57 -10.80
N LYS A 30 25.16 -9.47 -10.33
CA LYS A 30 24.48 -8.57 -9.40
C LYS A 30 23.15 -8.20 -10.07
N GLN A 31 22.03 -8.51 -9.44
CA GLN A 31 20.72 -8.11 -9.93
C GLN A 31 20.72 -6.58 -10.05
N GLU A 32 20.52 -6.06 -11.27
CA GLU A 32 20.48 -4.63 -11.51
C GLU A 32 19.08 -4.10 -11.19
N PHE A 33 18.95 -3.42 -10.06
CA PHE A 33 17.73 -2.74 -9.65
C PHE A 33 17.60 -1.37 -10.34
N LYS A 34 16.38 -1.02 -10.71
CA LYS A 34 16.00 0.30 -11.21
C LYS A 34 15.34 1.11 -10.10
N LYS A 35 15.35 2.44 -10.23
CA LYS A 35 14.66 3.32 -9.29
C LYS A 35 13.19 2.90 -9.15
N GLY A 36 12.74 2.72 -7.91
CA GLY A 36 11.40 2.28 -7.57
C GLY A 36 11.23 0.77 -7.46
N ASP A 37 12.22 -0.02 -7.88
CA ASP A 37 12.15 -1.47 -7.69
C ASP A 37 12.11 -1.78 -6.19
N ILE A 38 11.10 -2.56 -5.80
CA ILE A 38 11.00 -3.08 -4.44
C ILE A 38 11.75 -4.40 -4.39
N PHE A 39 12.79 -4.44 -3.56
CA PHE A 39 13.64 -5.60 -3.40
C PHE A 39 13.49 -6.21 -2.02
N TYR A 40 13.80 -7.50 -1.95
CA TYR A 40 13.86 -8.27 -0.73
C TYR A 40 15.23 -8.94 -0.65
N GLU A 41 15.85 -8.89 0.52
CA GLU A 41 17.12 -9.55 0.78
C GLU A 41 17.15 -10.20 2.17
N THR A 42 18.05 -11.18 2.30
CA THR A 42 18.36 -11.81 3.59
C THR A 42 19.84 -11.66 3.85
N PHE A 43 20.22 -11.44 5.10
CA PHE A 43 21.62 -11.30 5.48
C PHE A 43 21.85 -11.98 6.83
N VAL A 44 23.13 -12.11 7.22
CA VAL A 44 23.48 -12.66 8.52
C VAL A 44 22.94 -11.73 9.61
N GLY A 45 21.83 -12.13 10.24
CA GLY A 45 21.15 -11.36 11.28
C GLY A 45 19.76 -10.86 10.91
N GLY A 46 19.28 -11.05 9.67
CA GLY A 46 17.91 -10.63 9.37
C GLY A 46 17.47 -10.68 7.92
N ARG A 47 16.35 -10.00 7.68
CA ARG A 47 15.66 -9.86 6.41
C ARG A 47 15.23 -8.41 6.25
N LEU A 48 15.25 -7.94 5.02
CA LEU A 48 14.92 -6.57 4.68
C LEU A 48 14.08 -6.53 3.42
N VAL A 49 13.16 -5.59 3.37
CA VAL A 49 12.46 -5.16 2.17
C VAL A 49 12.69 -3.66 1.99
N GLY A 50 12.96 -3.21 0.77
CA GLY A 50 13.25 -1.80 0.52
C GLY A 50 12.93 -1.38 -0.91
N ILE A 51 12.91 -0.07 -1.14
CA ILE A 51 12.67 0.54 -2.45
C ILE A 51 13.96 1.16 -2.92
N PHE A 52 14.49 0.62 -4.01
CA PHE A 52 15.74 1.08 -4.59
C PHE A 52 15.61 2.51 -5.12
N ASN A 53 16.61 3.36 -4.88
CA ASN A 53 16.69 4.69 -5.49
C ASN A 53 17.73 4.72 -6.61
N LYS A 54 19.01 4.66 -6.24
CA LYS A 54 20.13 4.67 -7.18
C LYS A 54 21.40 4.15 -6.52
N LYS A 55 22.38 3.80 -7.35
CA LYS A 55 23.75 3.50 -6.93
C LYS A 55 24.51 4.81 -6.72
N GLU A 56 25.14 4.98 -5.56
CA GLU A 56 25.94 6.17 -5.20
C GLU A 56 27.44 5.93 -5.43
N GLY A 57 27.93 4.72 -5.15
CA GLY A 57 29.34 4.35 -5.23
C GLY A 57 29.53 2.90 -5.68
N LEU A 58 30.73 2.32 -5.53
CA LEU A 58 31.02 0.95 -5.99
C LEU A 58 30.11 -0.10 -5.33
N ASP A 59 29.90 0.02 -4.01
CA ASP A 59 29.05 -0.87 -3.20
C ASP A 59 28.09 -0.09 -2.29
N GLU A 60 27.86 1.19 -2.57
CA GLU A 60 26.97 2.07 -1.81
C GLU A 60 25.76 2.47 -2.66
N TYR A 61 24.59 2.35 -2.07
CA TYR A 61 23.29 2.54 -2.70
C TYR A 61 22.41 3.42 -1.82
N SER A 62 21.62 4.28 -2.45
CA SER A 62 20.55 5.00 -1.78
C SER A 62 19.21 4.30 -2.01
N PHE A 63 18.34 4.46 -1.02
CA PHE A 63 17.04 3.82 -0.93
C PHE A 63 15.99 4.85 -0.59
N ILE A 64 14.81 4.71 -1.20
CA ILE A 64 13.68 5.58 -0.89
C ILE A 64 13.07 5.19 0.45
N ALA A 65 12.94 3.89 0.71
CA ALA A 65 12.55 3.35 2.00
C ALA A 65 13.23 1.99 2.24
N ARG A 66 13.52 1.66 3.50
CA ARG A 66 14.01 0.34 3.93
C ARG A 66 13.35 -0.07 5.24
N LEU A 67 12.82 -1.29 5.28
CA LEU A 67 12.28 -1.91 6.49
C LEU A 67 13.14 -3.12 6.89
N PHE A 68 13.74 -3.05 8.08
CA PHE A 68 14.37 -4.18 8.72
C PHE A 68 13.32 -5.01 9.45
N ILE A 69 12.81 -6.04 8.77
CA ILE A 69 11.63 -6.85 9.17
C ILE A 69 11.78 -7.39 10.60
N ASN A 70 12.98 -7.85 10.96
CA ASN A 70 13.24 -8.42 12.29
C ASN A 70 13.08 -7.42 13.44
N THR A 71 13.19 -6.13 13.17
CA THR A 71 13.18 -5.07 14.19
C THR A 71 12.02 -4.09 14.03
N ASP A 72 11.19 -4.25 12.99
CA ASP A 72 10.16 -3.30 12.56
C ASP A 72 10.69 -1.86 12.40
N ARG A 73 11.98 -1.71 12.03
CA ARG A 73 12.61 -0.39 11.85
C ARG A 73 12.52 0.03 10.39
N LEU A 74 11.75 1.09 10.17
CA LEU A 74 11.58 1.74 8.88
C LEU A 74 12.48 2.98 8.79
N TYR A 75 13.27 3.06 7.71
CA TYR A 75 14.05 4.23 7.35
C TYR A 75 13.55 4.79 6.03
N ILE A 76 13.35 6.10 5.96
CA ILE A 76 12.96 6.83 4.74
C ILE A 76 14.17 7.66 4.30
N TYR A 77 14.54 7.57 3.02
CA TYR A 77 15.77 8.13 2.45
C TYR A 77 17.03 7.66 3.18
N ASP A 78 17.44 6.44 2.88
CA ASP A 78 18.53 5.74 3.56
C ASP A 78 19.68 5.42 2.60
N ILE A 79 20.86 5.16 3.15
CA ILE A 79 22.07 4.76 2.40
C ILE A 79 22.60 3.45 2.99
N GLY A 80 23.10 2.57 2.13
CA GLY A 80 23.74 1.33 2.58
C GLY A 80 24.14 0.41 1.44
N THR A 81 24.31 -0.86 1.76
CA THR A 81 24.71 -1.92 0.84
C THR A 81 23.51 -2.74 0.39
N ILE A 82 23.68 -3.49 -0.70
CA ILE A 82 22.75 -4.53 -1.15
C ILE A 82 23.56 -5.82 -1.23
N GLU A 83 23.06 -6.89 -0.62
CA GLU A 83 23.71 -8.20 -0.64
C GLU A 83 23.50 -8.89 -2.00
N ASN A 84 24.43 -9.77 -2.38
CA ASN A 84 24.38 -10.46 -3.68
C ASN A 84 23.15 -11.37 -3.86
N ASN A 85 22.44 -11.70 -2.78
CA ASN A 85 21.22 -12.50 -2.80
C ASN A 85 19.93 -11.66 -2.87
N ALA A 86 20.03 -10.33 -2.96
CA ALA A 86 18.89 -9.45 -3.14
C ALA A 86 18.17 -9.77 -4.46
N ARG A 87 16.84 -9.75 -4.41
CA ARG A 87 15.95 -9.99 -5.57
C ARG A 87 14.74 -9.08 -5.51
N LEU A 88 13.95 -9.04 -6.58
CA LEU A 88 12.64 -8.39 -6.54
C LEU A 88 11.74 -9.04 -5.48
N ALA A 89 11.06 -8.20 -4.71
CA ALA A 89 10.14 -8.62 -3.66
C ALA A 89 8.86 -9.21 -4.27
N THR A 90 8.34 -10.28 -3.67
CA THR A 90 7.00 -10.81 -4.03
C THR A 90 5.90 -9.86 -3.57
N PRO A 91 4.66 -9.95 -4.09
CA PRO A 91 3.56 -9.09 -3.64
C PRO A 91 3.33 -9.14 -2.12
N SER A 92 3.45 -10.34 -1.50
CA SER A 92 3.33 -10.48 -0.05
C SER A 92 4.46 -9.81 0.73
N GLU A 93 5.68 -9.79 0.20
CA GLU A 93 6.82 -9.11 0.81
C GLU A 93 6.71 -7.59 0.66
N GLN A 94 6.25 -7.10 -0.50
CA GLN A 94 5.96 -5.68 -0.71
C GLN A 94 4.90 -5.18 0.28
N GLN A 95 3.86 -5.97 0.53
CA GLN A 95 2.80 -5.60 1.48
C GLN A 95 3.36 -5.35 2.90
N ILE A 96 4.39 -6.07 3.33
CA ILE A 96 5.02 -5.85 4.64
C ILE A 96 5.60 -4.43 4.73
N LEU A 97 6.24 -3.95 3.66
CA LEU A 97 6.77 -2.59 3.59
C LEU A 97 5.64 -1.55 3.58
N PHE A 98 4.59 -1.78 2.80
CA PHE A 98 3.45 -0.87 2.70
C PHE A 98 2.70 -0.76 4.03
N ASP A 99 2.52 -1.88 4.73
CA ASP A 99 1.94 -1.88 6.08
C ASP A 99 2.79 -1.08 7.08
N ALA A 100 4.12 -1.18 6.99
CA ALA A 100 5.02 -0.41 7.84
C ALA A 100 4.99 1.10 7.52
N LEU A 101 4.99 1.47 6.23
CA LEU A 101 4.79 2.86 5.81
C LEU A 101 3.45 3.40 6.34
N ALA A 102 2.38 2.58 6.27
CA ALA A 102 1.06 2.98 6.71
C ALA A 102 0.96 3.22 8.22
N LYS A 103 1.69 2.46 9.04
CA LYS A 103 1.81 2.73 10.49
C LYS A 103 2.41 4.11 10.78
N GLU A 104 3.35 4.57 9.95
CA GLU A 104 3.95 5.91 10.04
C GLU A 104 3.13 7.00 9.33
N GLY A 105 1.92 6.66 8.87
CA GLY A 105 1.05 7.57 8.12
C GLY A 105 1.63 7.94 6.76
N LYS A 106 2.31 7.02 6.09
CA LYS A 106 2.91 7.22 4.76
C LYS A 106 2.53 6.11 3.77
N TYR A 107 2.71 6.38 2.48
CA TYR A 107 2.56 5.40 1.43
C TYR A 107 3.59 5.58 0.32
N TRP A 108 3.79 4.52 -0.45
CA TRP A 108 4.63 4.54 -1.65
C TRP A 108 3.78 4.91 -2.88
N ASP A 109 4.11 6.03 -3.51
CA ASP A 109 3.53 6.44 -4.79
C ASP A 109 4.40 5.90 -5.93
N ALA A 110 3.98 4.80 -6.55
CA ALA A 110 4.75 4.12 -7.58
C ALA A 110 4.83 4.92 -8.90
N GLU A 111 3.91 5.86 -9.15
CA GLU A 111 3.91 6.69 -10.35
C GLU A 111 4.85 7.88 -10.18
N ALA A 112 4.79 8.55 -9.00
CA ALA A 112 5.70 9.65 -8.66
C ALA A 112 7.10 9.19 -8.22
N LEU A 113 7.25 7.90 -7.89
CA LEU A 113 8.46 7.29 -7.34
C LEU A 113 8.96 7.98 -6.05
N GLU A 114 8.03 8.24 -5.13
CA GLU A 114 8.31 8.85 -3.83
C GLU A 114 7.41 8.33 -2.70
N VAL A 115 7.87 8.49 -1.46
CA VAL A 115 7.03 8.25 -0.27
C VAL A 115 6.27 9.52 0.06
N LYS A 116 4.95 9.41 0.18
CA LYS A 116 4.05 10.53 0.52
C LYS A 116 3.36 10.30 1.86
N ASP A 117 2.92 11.37 2.48
CA ASP A 117 2.10 11.29 3.68
C ASP A 117 0.67 10.92 3.33
N PHE A 118 0.09 10.03 4.12
CA PHE A 118 -1.34 9.79 4.10
C PHE A 118 -2.10 10.99 4.65
N ILE A 119 -3.30 11.19 4.09
CA ILE A 119 -4.17 12.28 4.52
C ILE A 119 -5.10 11.73 5.60
N LYS A 120 -4.96 12.26 6.81
CA LYS A 120 -5.76 11.82 7.96
C LYS A 120 -7.22 12.23 7.77
N VAL A 121 -8.14 11.29 7.94
CA VAL A 121 -9.58 11.58 7.97
C VAL A 121 -9.90 12.47 9.19
N PRO A 122 -10.63 13.58 9.05
CA PRO A 122 -10.99 14.41 10.18
C PRO A 122 -11.79 13.66 11.24
N GLU A 123 -11.54 13.91 12.53
CA GLU A 123 -12.25 13.25 13.64
C GLU A 123 -13.76 13.57 13.67
N SER A 124 -14.18 14.64 12.98
CA SER A 124 -15.57 15.01 12.73
C SER A 124 -16.30 13.98 11.88
N VAL A 125 -15.57 13.24 11.03
CA VAL A 125 -16.11 12.13 10.23
C VAL A 125 -16.08 10.88 11.10
N GLY A 126 -17.27 10.43 11.50
CA GLY A 126 -17.41 9.26 12.36
C GLY A 126 -17.12 7.96 11.62
N ILE A 127 -15.87 7.51 11.57
CA ILE A 127 -15.54 6.17 11.06
C ILE A 127 -15.47 5.18 12.22
N TYR A 128 -16.15 4.04 12.06
CA TYR A 128 -16.24 3.01 13.08
C TYR A 128 -15.84 1.66 12.51
N LYS A 129 -15.22 0.82 13.33
CA LYS A 129 -14.84 -0.54 12.99
C LYS A 129 -15.58 -1.56 13.85
N THR A 130 -15.89 -2.72 13.28
CA THR A 130 -16.50 -3.84 14.02
C THR A 130 -15.50 -4.50 14.98
N VAL A 131 -15.91 -4.75 16.22
CA VAL A 131 -15.02 -5.30 17.28
C VAL A 131 -15.28 -6.78 17.64
N SER A 132 -16.35 -7.39 17.14
CA SER A 132 -16.63 -8.81 17.41
C SER A 132 -16.20 -9.70 16.25
N ASP A 133 -15.44 -10.77 16.53
CA ASP A 133 -14.97 -11.72 15.51
C ASP A 133 -16.11 -12.32 14.65
N VAL A 134 -17.30 -12.49 15.24
CA VAL A 134 -18.50 -12.97 14.54
C VAL A 134 -19.02 -11.97 13.50
N GLN A 135 -18.78 -10.67 13.69
CA GLN A 135 -19.21 -9.61 12.78
C GLN A 135 -18.07 -9.07 11.90
N GLN A 136 -16.80 -9.35 12.20
CA GLN A 136 -15.67 -8.94 11.37
C GLN A 136 -15.68 -9.54 9.95
N ASN A 137 -16.46 -10.59 9.71
CA ASN A 137 -16.59 -11.15 8.36
C ASN A 137 -17.88 -10.73 7.67
N LYS A 138 -18.73 -9.96 8.35
CA LYS A 138 -19.99 -9.47 7.79
C LYS A 138 -19.85 -8.13 7.12
N TYR A 139 -18.89 -7.27 7.48
CA TYR A 139 -18.95 -5.85 7.09
C TYR A 139 -18.02 -5.44 5.93
N GLY A 140 -17.69 -6.33 4.99
CA GLY A 140 -16.75 -6.03 3.91
C GLY A 140 -15.35 -5.67 4.43
N ASP A 141 -14.97 -4.40 4.35
CA ASP A 141 -13.73 -3.86 4.94
C ASP A 141 -13.78 -3.63 6.46
N ASN A 142 -14.90 -4.00 7.09
CA ASN A 142 -15.20 -3.82 8.52
C ASN A 142 -15.37 -2.39 8.99
N LEU A 143 -15.48 -1.44 8.06
CA LEU A 143 -15.71 -0.05 8.38
C LEU A 143 -17.16 0.34 8.10
N CYS A 144 -17.66 1.14 9.03
CA CYS A 144 -18.96 1.79 8.95
C CYS A 144 -18.78 3.30 9.02
N ILE A 145 -19.56 4.01 8.21
CA ILE A 145 -19.61 5.48 8.24
C ILE A 145 -20.79 5.89 9.12
N ALA A 146 -20.52 6.62 10.19
CA ALA A 146 -21.52 7.08 11.12
C ALA A 146 -22.13 8.40 10.68
N PHE A 147 -23.46 8.48 10.71
CA PHE A 147 -24.23 9.66 10.37
C PHE A 147 -25.36 9.87 11.39
N ASN A 148 -26.14 10.95 11.19
CA ASN A 148 -27.19 11.36 12.12
C ASN A 148 -26.67 11.53 13.57
N ASN A 149 -25.52 12.20 13.72
CA ASN A 149 -24.82 12.41 15.00
C ASN A 149 -24.43 11.07 15.68
N ASP A 150 -23.75 10.18 14.95
CA ASP A 150 -23.29 8.87 15.43
C ASP A 150 -24.42 7.95 15.95
N ARG A 151 -25.65 8.12 15.43
CA ARG A 151 -26.80 7.27 15.78
C ARG A 151 -27.09 6.20 14.74
N GLN A 152 -26.62 6.41 13.53
CA GLN A 152 -26.78 5.49 12.40
C GLN A 152 -25.43 5.20 11.78
N PHE A 153 -25.26 3.99 11.29
CA PHE A 153 -24.01 3.50 10.73
C PHE A 153 -24.29 2.83 9.40
N LEU A 154 -23.71 3.36 8.33
CA LEU A 154 -23.72 2.77 7.00
C LEU A 154 -22.58 1.76 6.89
N GLY A 155 -22.91 0.49 6.71
CA GLY A 155 -21.96 -0.60 6.48
C GLY A 155 -22.43 -1.53 5.35
N TYR A 156 -21.58 -2.46 4.94
CA TYR A 156 -21.86 -3.42 3.87
C TYR A 156 -21.93 -4.84 4.41
N ASP A 157 -23.09 -5.49 4.38
CA ASP A 157 -23.22 -6.91 4.71
C ASP A 157 -22.71 -7.78 3.54
N SER A 158 -21.54 -8.41 3.71
CA SER A 158 -20.92 -9.27 2.71
C SER A 158 -21.51 -10.67 2.61
N GLU A 159 -22.28 -11.14 3.60
CA GLU A 159 -23.00 -12.42 3.50
C GLU A 159 -24.22 -12.28 2.59
N GLU A 160 -24.95 -11.19 2.78
CA GLU A 160 -26.17 -10.90 2.02
C GLU A 160 -25.89 -10.07 0.76
N GLY A 161 -24.70 -9.48 0.64
CA GLY A 161 -24.31 -8.60 -0.46
C GLY A 161 -25.08 -7.28 -0.49
N VAL A 162 -25.54 -6.79 0.66
CA VAL A 162 -26.41 -5.61 0.78
C VAL A 162 -25.87 -4.56 1.74
N TYR A 163 -26.33 -3.33 1.62
CA TYR A 163 -26.04 -2.27 2.57
C TYR A 163 -26.98 -2.30 3.75
N ILE A 164 -26.44 -2.00 4.92
CA ILE A 164 -27.23 -1.92 6.14
C ILE A 164 -27.00 -0.61 6.87
N VAL A 165 -28.10 -0.05 7.34
CA VAL A 165 -28.11 1.05 8.31
C VAL A 165 -28.38 0.44 9.68
N SER A 166 -27.40 0.48 10.56
CA SER A 166 -27.50 -0.06 11.91
C SER A 166 -27.57 1.06 12.96
N HIS A 167 -28.23 0.78 14.08
CA HIS A 167 -28.19 1.59 15.30
C HIS A 167 -27.33 0.94 16.41
N LYS A 168 -26.75 -0.25 16.16
CA LYS A 168 -26.05 -1.04 17.18
C LYS A 168 -24.62 -0.54 17.41
N ARG A 169 -24.46 0.42 18.32
CA ARG A 169 -23.14 0.94 18.71
C ARG A 169 -22.28 -0.05 19.50
N ASN A 170 -22.89 -1.01 20.20
CA ASN A 170 -22.19 -1.88 21.16
C ASN A 170 -21.16 -2.84 20.53
N CYS A 171 -21.19 -3.01 19.21
CA CYS A 171 -20.25 -3.83 18.44
C CYS A 171 -19.37 -3.00 17.50
N LEU A 172 -19.32 -1.68 17.70
CA LEU A 172 -18.58 -0.73 16.89
C LEU A 172 -17.66 0.14 17.78
N GLU A 173 -16.42 0.29 17.37
CA GLU A 173 -15.44 1.19 17.97
C GLU A 173 -15.09 2.30 17.00
N LYS A 174 -15.03 3.56 17.47
CA LYS A 174 -14.61 4.67 16.61
C LYS A 174 -13.12 4.50 16.32
N VAL A 175 -12.77 4.50 15.04
CA VAL A 175 -11.38 4.36 14.59
C VAL A 175 -10.95 5.58 13.81
N GLN A 176 -9.66 5.86 13.87
CA GLN A 176 -9.05 6.84 13.00
C GLN A 176 -8.66 6.17 11.68
N CYS A 177 -8.83 6.87 10.56
CA CYS A 177 -8.42 6.39 9.24
C CYS A 177 -7.50 7.39 8.52
N TYR A 178 -6.78 6.85 7.55
CA TYR A 178 -6.07 7.55 6.49
C TYR A 178 -6.79 7.38 5.15
N LEU A 179 -6.63 8.36 4.26
CA LEU A 179 -7.02 8.30 2.86
C LEU A 179 -5.82 7.88 2.01
N GLN A 180 -5.92 6.71 1.39
CA GLN A 180 -4.94 6.19 0.46
C GLN A 180 -5.43 6.37 -0.98
N PRO A 181 -4.74 7.15 -1.83
CA PRO A 181 -5.05 7.19 -3.25
C PRO A 181 -5.04 5.79 -3.87
N CYS A 182 -6.04 5.47 -4.66
CA CYS A 182 -6.17 4.19 -5.35
C CYS A 182 -6.85 4.36 -6.70
N LYS A 183 -6.74 3.36 -7.57
CA LYS A 183 -7.52 3.31 -8.81
C LYS A 183 -8.88 2.71 -8.52
N ARG A 184 -9.86 2.99 -9.40
CA ARG A 184 -11.19 2.38 -9.29
C ARG A 184 -11.10 0.85 -9.31
N GLU A 185 -10.25 0.29 -10.16
CA GLU A 185 -10.04 -1.15 -10.33
C GLU A 185 -9.51 -1.87 -9.07
N ASP A 186 -8.92 -1.15 -8.12
CA ASP A 186 -8.42 -1.71 -6.86
C ASP A 186 -9.52 -1.91 -5.80
N LEU A 187 -10.71 -1.34 -6.05
CA LEU A 187 -11.81 -1.27 -5.09
C LEU A 187 -12.83 -2.38 -5.32
N LYS A 188 -13.22 -3.04 -4.23
CA LYS A 188 -14.21 -4.12 -4.23
C LYS A 188 -15.46 -3.75 -3.45
N ALA A 189 -16.54 -4.50 -3.68
CA ALA A 189 -17.77 -4.34 -2.93
C ALA A 189 -17.52 -4.39 -1.41
N GLY A 190 -18.05 -3.39 -0.70
CA GLY A 190 -17.88 -3.23 0.74
C GLY A 190 -16.65 -2.46 1.19
N ASP A 191 -15.76 -2.02 0.30
CA ASP A 191 -14.73 -1.05 0.64
C ASP A 191 -15.34 0.32 0.99
N THR A 192 -14.72 1.03 1.93
CA THR A 192 -15.02 2.41 2.30
C THR A 192 -14.07 3.34 1.60
N VAL A 193 -14.62 4.34 0.90
CA VAL A 193 -13.85 5.16 -0.03
C VAL A 193 -14.24 6.63 0.06
N GLY A 194 -13.25 7.51 -0.05
CA GLY A 194 -13.41 8.91 -0.39
C GLY A 194 -13.46 9.07 -1.90
N ILE A 195 -14.44 9.79 -2.43
CA ILE A 195 -14.59 10.04 -3.88
C ILE A 195 -14.66 11.53 -4.14
N ILE A 196 -13.75 12.04 -4.98
CA ILE A 196 -13.74 13.46 -5.36
C ILE A 196 -13.70 13.62 -6.87
N GLY A 197 -14.65 14.39 -7.41
CA GLY A 197 -14.63 14.77 -8.82
C GLY A 197 -13.48 15.74 -9.12
N ASN A 198 -12.96 15.71 -10.34
CA ASN A 198 -11.81 16.50 -10.78
C ASN A 198 -11.90 18.02 -10.55
N ASN A 199 -13.11 18.57 -10.37
CA ASN A 199 -13.32 20.00 -10.14
C ASN A 199 -13.21 20.43 -8.67
N HIS A 200 -12.95 19.49 -7.76
CA HIS A 200 -12.89 19.75 -6.33
C HIS A 200 -11.50 19.42 -5.76
N SER A 201 -11.09 20.20 -4.75
CA SER A 201 -9.85 19.91 -4.01
C SER A 201 -10.16 19.04 -2.79
N LEU A 202 -9.26 18.10 -2.47
CA LEU A 202 -9.45 17.21 -1.33
C LEU A 202 -9.66 17.99 -0.01
N ASN A 203 -8.88 19.04 0.21
CA ASN A 203 -8.98 19.89 1.40
C ASN A 203 -10.36 20.55 1.55
N SER A 204 -11.08 20.80 0.44
CA SER A 204 -12.44 21.36 0.51
C SER A 204 -13.53 20.34 0.83
N MET A 205 -13.24 19.04 0.66
CA MET A 205 -14.23 17.97 0.79
C MET A 205 -14.02 17.07 2.00
N ILE A 206 -12.81 17.05 2.56
CA ILE A 206 -12.42 16.04 3.55
C ILE A 206 -13.24 16.06 4.86
N ASP A 207 -13.78 17.22 5.25
CA ASP A 207 -14.67 17.32 6.42
C ASP A 207 -16.14 16.99 6.10
N ASN A 208 -16.48 16.83 4.81
CA ASN A 208 -17.84 16.57 4.37
C ASN A 208 -18.12 15.07 4.38
N ILE A 209 -19.07 14.62 5.18
CA ILE A 209 -19.44 13.20 5.24
C ILE A 209 -19.88 12.62 3.88
N ALA A 210 -20.45 13.44 2.99
CA ALA A 210 -20.86 13.00 1.65
C ALA A 210 -19.67 12.65 0.72
N PHE A 211 -18.45 13.04 1.09
CA PHE A 211 -17.22 12.59 0.43
C PHE A 211 -16.96 11.09 0.66
N TYR A 212 -17.47 10.53 1.76
CA TYR A 212 -17.23 9.16 2.19
C TYR A 212 -18.38 8.25 1.79
N ASN A 213 -18.04 7.17 1.10
CA ASN A 213 -18.98 6.28 0.44
C ASN A 213 -18.60 4.83 0.68
N LYS A 214 -19.56 3.93 0.42
CA LYS A 214 -19.30 2.50 0.34
C LYS A 214 -19.44 2.02 -1.10
N VAL A 215 -18.53 1.15 -1.54
CA VAL A 215 -18.51 0.60 -2.91
C VAL A 215 -19.54 -0.51 -3.06
N LEU A 216 -20.64 -0.31 -3.79
CA LEU A 216 -21.69 -1.31 -3.99
C LEU A 216 -21.32 -2.32 -5.07
N SER A 217 -20.87 -1.83 -6.21
CA SER A 217 -20.44 -2.63 -7.35
C SER A 217 -19.40 -1.84 -8.14
N ASP A 218 -18.88 -2.43 -9.21
CA ASP A 218 -17.91 -1.81 -10.13
C ASP A 218 -18.34 -0.40 -10.60
N SER A 219 -19.65 -0.15 -10.72
CA SER A 219 -20.23 1.09 -11.24
C SER A 219 -21.11 1.84 -10.24
N SER A 220 -21.18 1.44 -8.97
CA SER A 220 -22.08 2.08 -8.01
C SER A 220 -21.54 2.17 -6.59
N PHE A 221 -22.02 3.18 -5.87
CA PHE A 221 -21.64 3.50 -4.49
C PHE A 221 -22.87 3.88 -3.67
N VAL A 222 -22.77 3.73 -2.35
CA VAL A 222 -23.76 4.25 -1.41
C VAL A 222 -23.16 5.42 -0.65
N SER A 223 -23.85 6.53 -0.68
CA SER A 223 -23.38 7.82 -0.17
C SER A 223 -24.35 8.37 0.87
N ILE A 224 -23.83 9.11 1.84
CA ILE A 224 -24.65 9.85 2.79
C ILE A 224 -24.88 11.25 2.23
N VAL A 225 -26.09 11.52 1.76
CA VAL A 225 -26.42 12.81 1.09
C VAL A 225 -26.98 13.86 2.04
N SER A 226 -27.47 13.43 3.21
CA SER A 226 -28.03 14.31 4.23
C SER A 226 -27.72 13.77 5.62
N LYS A 227 -28.15 14.49 6.67
CA LYS A 227 -27.99 14.01 8.05
C LYS A 227 -28.68 12.68 8.31
N THR A 228 -29.70 12.30 7.53
CA THR A 228 -30.53 11.13 7.76
C THR A 228 -30.70 10.22 6.56
N ASP A 229 -30.26 10.67 5.38
CA ASP A 229 -30.57 10.01 4.11
C ASP A 229 -29.31 9.49 3.44
N ILE A 230 -29.47 8.36 2.77
CA ILE A 230 -28.47 7.73 1.92
C ILE A 230 -29.03 7.58 0.51
N GLU A 231 -28.16 7.65 -0.48
CA GLU A 231 -28.51 7.45 -1.88
C GLU A 231 -27.52 6.49 -2.53
N VAL A 232 -28.00 5.76 -3.54
CA VAL A 232 -27.15 4.96 -4.41
C VAL A 232 -26.75 5.85 -5.58
N TYR A 233 -25.44 6.07 -5.72
CA TYR A 233 -24.84 6.73 -6.86
C TYR A 233 -24.42 5.67 -7.88
N ASP A 234 -24.90 5.78 -9.12
CA ASP A 234 -24.48 4.94 -10.24
C ASP A 234 -24.15 5.76 -11.50
N GLU A 235 -23.52 5.11 -12.48
CA GLU A 235 -23.13 5.71 -13.76
C GLU A 235 -24.29 6.25 -14.61
N THR A 236 -25.52 5.79 -14.36
CA THR A 236 -26.71 6.27 -15.08
C THR A 236 -27.15 7.65 -14.59
N ILE A 237 -26.86 7.97 -13.33
CA ILE A 237 -27.16 9.26 -12.70
C ILE A 237 -25.96 10.21 -12.82
N HIS A 238 -24.73 9.68 -12.78
CA HIS A 238 -23.49 10.45 -12.87
C HIS A 238 -22.53 9.84 -13.90
N PRO A 239 -22.65 10.24 -15.19
CA PRO A 239 -21.68 9.82 -16.19
C PRO A 239 -20.29 10.38 -15.83
N ASN A 240 -19.23 9.59 -16.08
CA ASN A 240 -17.81 9.91 -15.88
C ASN A 240 -17.23 9.58 -14.48
N LEU A 241 -17.50 8.39 -13.94
CA LEU A 241 -16.77 7.88 -12.78
C LEU A 241 -15.24 7.79 -13.01
N ASP A 242 -14.82 7.61 -14.26
CA ASP A 242 -13.40 7.60 -14.66
C ASP A 242 -12.68 8.95 -14.42
N GLU A 243 -13.43 10.04 -14.25
CA GLU A 243 -12.91 11.38 -13.94
C GLU A 243 -12.87 11.67 -12.43
N HIS A 244 -12.99 10.65 -11.58
CA HIS A 244 -12.91 10.80 -10.14
C HIS A 244 -11.58 10.31 -9.59
N ASN A 245 -11.10 10.99 -8.54
CA ASN A 245 -10.00 10.50 -7.73
C ASN A 245 -10.59 9.69 -6.56
N PHE A 246 -10.06 8.48 -6.39
CA PHE A 246 -10.51 7.55 -5.35
C PHE A 246 -9.50 7.45 -4.23
N TYR A 247 -9.99 7.40 -3.00
CA TYR A 247 -9.18 7.26 -1.81
C TYR A 247 -9.73 6.14 -0.93
N LYS A 248 -9.05 5.01 -0.82
CA LYS A 248 -9.44 3.94 0.09
C LYS A 248 -9.17 4.36 1.54
N LEU A 249 -10.12 4.08 2.44
CA LEU A 249 -9.93 4.33 3.86
C LEU A 249 -9.16 3.19 4.50
N ILE A 250 -8.05 3.52 5.16
CA ILE A 250 -7.19 2.57 5.87
C ILE A 250 -7.22 2.91 7.37
N PRO A 251 -7.70 2.00 8.24
CA PRO A 251 -7.68 2.22 9.69
C PRO A 251 -6.26 2.31 10.23
N ILE A 252 -6.03 3.27 11.12
CA ILE A 252 -4.80 3.35 11.91
C ILE A 252 -4.85 2.25 12.97
N LYS A 253 -3.79 1.43 13.05
CA LYS A 253 -3.64 0.38 14.06
C LYS A 253 -3.16 0.95 15.40
#